data_AF-A0ABD0W9K3-F1
#
_entry.id   AF-A0ABD0W9K3-F1
#
_cell.length_a   1.000
_cell.length_b   1.000
_cell.length_c   1.000
_cell.angle_alpha   90.00
_cell.angle_beta   90.00
_cell.angle_gamma   90.00
#
_symmetry.space_group_name_H-M   'P 1'
#
loop_
_entity.id
_entity.type
_entity.pdbx_description
1 polymer ?
#
loop_
_entity_poly.entity_id
_entity_poly.type
_entity_poly.pdbx_seq_one_letter_code
_entity_poly.pdbx_strand_id
1 'polypeptide(L)'
;MLPRINMHLDLLRRTWDQHPLSSEGNRSPQQLWVGGQLLTTEAPNDPTDFTYWAVDWDGPVPQPDDAQSVEIPESPTSLQDAMLAVLRENIDPLMSSTSFGTDIYQEAVRLCEAVQFTS
;
A
#
# COMPACT_ATOMS: atom_id res chain seq x y z
N MET A 1 -6.46 -3.36 4.78
CA MET A 1 -5.18 -2.77 4.31
C MET A 1 -4.35 -2.39 5.53
N LEU A 2 -3.05 -2.75 5.55
CA LEU A 2 -2.15 -2.52 6.69
C LEU A 2 -1.87 -1.00 6.86
N PRO A 3 -2.13 -0.39 8.03
CA PRO A 3 -2.05 1.07 8.23
C PRO A 3 -0.71 1.69 7.83
N ARG A 4 0.41 1.03 8.17
CA ARG A 4 1.76 1.47 7.84
C ARG A 4 2.05 1.46 6.34
N ILE A 5 1.54 0.48 5.61
CA ILE A 5 1.68 0.43 4.15
C ILE A 5 0.96 1.61 3.53
N ASN A 6 -0.27 1.89 3.95
CA ASN A 6 -1.02 3.05 3.47
C ASN A 6 -0.28 4.36 3.77
N MET A 7 0.30 4.51 4.97
CA MET A 7 1.11 5.67 5.32
C MET A 7 2.32 5.83 4.37
N HIS A 8 3.05 4.75 4.07
CA HIS A 8 4.18 4.80 3.14
C HIS A 8 3.74 5.07 1.70
N LEU A 9 2.60 4.53 1.25
CA LEU A 9 2.03 4.83 -0.07
C LEU A 9 1.62 6.30 -0.18
N ASP A 10 1.02 6.86 0.87
CA ASP A 10 0.69 8.29 0.93
C ASP A 10 1.95 9.16 0.93
N LEU A 11 2.98 8.75 1.67
CA LEU A 11 4.27 9.44 1.65
C LEU A 11 4.87 9.42 0.25
N LEU A 12 4.97 8.23 -0.36
CA LEU A 12 5.46 8.05 -1.72
C LEU A 12 4.69 8.95 -2.68
N ARG A 13 3.36 8.89 -2.68
CA ARG A 13 2.50 9.72 -3.51
C ARG A 13 2.79 11.21 -3.36
N ARG A 14 3.00 11.70 -2.14
CA ARG A 14 3.27 13.12 -1.86
C ARG A 14 4.67 13.56 -2.30
N THR A 15 5.66 12.69 -2.13
CA THR A 15 7.07 13.04 -2.40
C THR A 15 7.50 12.73 -3.83
N TRP A 16 6.77 11.85 -4.52
CA TRP A 16 7.13 11.39 -5.86
C TRP A 16 7.20 12.54 -6.86
N ASP A 17 6.34 13.54 -6.80
CA ASP A 17 6.42 14.64 -7.77
C ASP A 17 7.56 15.63 -7.49
N GLN A 18 8.18 15.54 -6.31
CA GLN A 18 9.18 16.47 -5.80
C GLN A 18 10.61 15.92 -5.80
N HIS A 19 10.81 14.64 -6.08
CA HIS A 19 12.16 14.06 -6.11
C HIS A 19 12.94 14.51 -7.35
N PRO A 20 14.24 14.85 -7.22
CA PRO A 20 15.06 15.23 -8.35
C PRO A 20 15.41 14.02 -9.23
N LEU A 21 15.28 14.17 -10.55
CA LEU A 21 15.68 13.18 -11.54
C LEU A 21 17.10 13.48 -12.03
N SER A 22 18.01 12.52 -11.90
CA SER A 22 19.42 12.68 -12.33
C SER A 22 19.56 12.83 -13.84
N SER A 23 18.68 12.19 -14.62
CA SER A 23 18.63 12.32 -16.08
C SER A 23 18.17 13.69 -16.56
N GLU A 24 17.48 14.45 -15.71
CA GLU A 24 16.85 15.74 -16.06
C GLU A 24 17.53 16.92 -15.35
N GLY A 25 18.82 16.77 -15.02
CA GLY A 25 19.61 17.83 -14.39
C GLY A 25 19.16 18.17 -12.97
N ASN A 26 18.73 17.16 -12.19
CA ASN A 26 18.19 17.29 -10.82
C ASN A 26 16.88 18.08 -10.72
N ARG A 27 16.11 18.17 -11.81
CA ARG A 27 14.75 18.73 -11.77
C ARG A 27 13.77 17.67 -11.28
N SER A 28 12.75 18.10 -10.52
CA SER A 28 11.66 17.20 -10.14
C SER A 28 10.60 17.05 -11.24
N PRO A 29 9.82 15.96 -11.26
CA PRO A 29 8.70 15.81 -12.18
C PRO A 29 7.76 17.02 -12.20
N GLN A 30 7.46 17.59 -11.03
CA GLN A 30 6.65 18.81 -10.92
C GLN A 30 7.32 20.02 -11.59
N GLN A 31 8.64 20.20 -11.44
CA GLN A 31 9.36 21.29 -12.08
C GLN A 31 9.42 21.13 -13.60
N LEU A 32 9.57 19.89 -14.08
CA LEU A 32 9.52 19.57 -15.52
C LEU A 32 8.14 19.84 -16.10
N TRP A 33 7.08 19.46 -15.38
CA TRP A 33 5.71 19.77 -15.77
C TRP A 33 5.48 21.28 -15.88
N VAL A 34 5.81 22.06 -14.84
CA VAL A 34 5.68 23.52 -14.87
C VAL A 34 6.52 24.15 -15.98
N GLY A 35 7.76 23.68 -16.17
CA GLY A 35 8.64 24.14 -17.25
C GLY A 35 8.06 23.84 -18.64
N GLY A 36 7.51 22.64 -18.83
CA GLY A 36 6.81 22.25 -20.07
C GLY A 36 5.61 23.15 -20.34
N GLN A 37 4.77 23.41 -19.34
CA GLN A 37 3.60 24.28 -19.48
C GLN A 37 3.96 25.73 -19.85
N LEU A 38 5.10 26.23 -19.38
CA LEU A 38 5.59 27.58 -19.73
C LEU A 38 6.17 27.65 -21.15
N LEU A 39 6.68 26.54 -21.68
CA LEU A 39 7.28 26.45 -23.01
C LEU A 39 6.25 26.07 -24.09
N THR A 40 5.14 25.44 -23.70
CA THR A 40 4.06 25.03 -24.59
C THR A 40 3.14 26.20 -24.90
N THR A 41 3.00 26.53 -26.19
CA THR A 41 2.06 27.56 -26.70
C THR A 41 0.67 26.98 -27.00
N GLU A 42 0.52 25.66 -26.93
CA GLU A 42 -0.74 24.96 -27.20
C GLU A 42 -1.67 25.01 -25.99
N ALA A 43 -2.98 25.11 -26.25
CA ALA A 43 -3.98 25.09 -25.19
C ALA A 43 -3.88 23.77 -24.39
N PRO A 44 -4.10 23.78 -23.06
CA PRO A 44 -4.04 22.56 -22.27
C PRO A 44 -5.01 21.53 -22.87
N ASN A 45 -4.48 20.34 -23.16
CA ASN A 45 -5.28 19.21 -23.63
C ASN A 45 -6.46 18.97 -22.68
N ASP A 46 -7.63 18.66 -23.27
CA ASP A 46 -8.83 18.27 -22.52
C ASP A 46 -8.47 17.19 -21.47
N PRO A 47 -9.03 17.23 -20.25
CA PRO A 47 -8.70 16.26 -19.22
C PRO A 47 -9.02 14.86 -19.73
N THR A 48 -7.99 14.03 -19.86
CA THR A 48 -8.13 12.63 -20.26
C THR A 48 -9.06 11.92 -19.28
N ASP A 49 -10.15 11.33 -19.78
CA ASP A 49 -11.07 10.54 -18.96
C ASP A 49 -10.37 9.26 -18.48
N PHE A 50 -10.04 9.22 -17.19
CA PHE A 50 -9.37 8.07 -16.56
C PHE A 50 -10.32 6.92 -16.22
N THR A 51 -11.63 7.05 -16.48
CA THR A 51 -12.64 6.06 -16.10
C THR A 51 -12.31 4.64 -16.61
N TYR A 52 -11.62 4.54 -17.75
CA TYR A 52 -11.33 3.26 -18.41
C TYR A 52 -9.83 2.95 -18.56
N TRP A 53 -8.93 3.70 -17.89
CA TRP A 53 -7.48 3.56 -18.06
C TRP A 53 -6.95 2.13 -17.83
N ALA A 54 -7.63 1.33 -17.01
CA ALA A 54 -7.23 -0.02 -16.65
C ALA A 54 -8.15 -1.13 -17.18
N VAL A 55 -9.14 -0.80 -18.02
CA VAL A 55 -10.05 -1.80 -18.58
C VAL A 55 -9.45 -2.32 -19.89
N ASP A 56 -8.99 -3.56 -19.85
CA ASP A 56 -8.61 -4.29 -21.06
C ASP A 56 -9.86 -4.89 -21.71
N TRP A 57 -10.47 -4.13 -22.63
CA TRP A 57 -11.67 -4.57 -23.37
C TRP A 57 -11.41 -5.77 -24.29
N ASP A 58 -10.16 -6.07 -24.60
CA ASP A 58 -9.74 -7.21 -25.43
C ASP A 58 -9.12 -8.35 -24.60
N GLY A 59 -9.19 -8.23 -23.27
CA GLY A 59 -8.68 -9.22 -22.34
C GLY A 59 -9.52 -10.50 -22.34
N PRO A 60 -8.92 -11.66 -22.05
CA PRO A 60 -9.67 -12.91 -21.97
C PRO A 60 -10.71 -12.85 -20.85
N VAL A 61 -11.96 -13.21 -21.18
CA VAL A 61 -13.03 -13.36 -20.19
C VAL A 61 -12.68 -14.55 -19.28
N PRO A 62 -12.68 -14.39 -17.95
CA PRO A 62 -12.49 -15.51 -17.03
C PRO A 62 -13.54 -16.58 -17.31
N GLN A 63 -13.10 -17.78 -17.69
CA GLN A 63 -14.01 -18.92 -17.81
C GLN A 63 -14.28 -19.46 -16.40
N PRO A 64 -15.56 -19.68 -16.03
CA PRO A 64 -15.86 -20.34 -14.76
C PRO A 64 -15.32 -21.76 -14.83
N ASP A 65 -14.30 -22.05 -14.03
CA ASP A 65 -13.75 -23.39 -13.87
C ASP A 65 -14.40 -24.02 -12.64
N ASP A 66 -15.38 -24.90 -12.87
CA ASP A 66 -16.10 -25.63 -11.82
C ASP A 66 -15.17 -26.51 -10.95
N ALA A 67 -13.92 -26.73 -11.40
CA ALA A 67 -12.92 -27.52 -10.68
C ALA A 67 -12.08 -26.71 -9.68
N GLN A 68 -12.20 -25.38 -9.63
CA GLN A 68 -11.36 -24.51 -8.81
C GLN A 68 -12.07 -23.99 -7.55
N SER A 69 -12.76 -24.88 -6.83
CA SER A 69 -13.23 -24.59 -5.48
C SER A 69 -12.09 -24.80 -4.48
N VAL A 70 -11.56 -23.71 -3.94
CA VAL A 70 -10.60 -23.75 -2.83
C VAL A 70 -11.38 -23.69 -1.53
N GLU A 71 -11.54 -24.82 -0.86
CA GLU A 71 -12.10 -24.83 0.50
C GLU A 71 -11.06 -24.35 1.50
N ILE A 72 -11.32 -23.20 2.11
CA ILE A 72 -10.47 -22.60 3.13
C ILE A 72 -10.93 -23.15 4.49
N PRO A 73 -10.08 -23.88 5.23
CA PRO A 73 -10.43 -24.34 6.58
C PRO A 73 -10.70 -23.15 7.49
N GLU A 74 -11.79 -23.20 8.26
CA GLU A 74 -12.06 -22.18 9.27
C GLU A 74 -11.01 -22.24 10.38
N SER A 75 -10.31 -21.12 10.58
CA SER A 75 -9.37 -20.97 11.68
C SER A 75 -10.13 -20.79 13.01
N PRO A 76 -9.66 -21.35 14.13
CA PRO A 76 -10.33 -21.20 15.43
C PRO A 76 -10.38 -19.72 15.85
N THR A 77 -11.58 -19.15 15.81
CA THR A 77 -11.85 -17.71 16.01
C THR A 77 -11.53 -17.22 17.43
N SER A 78 -11.68 -18.08 18.44
CA SER A 78 -11.56 -17.69 19.86
C SER A 78 -10.14 -17.28 20.27
N LEU A 79 -9.11 -17.95 19.75
CA LEU A 79 -7.71 -17.58 20.01
C LEU A 79 -7.32 -16.30 19.25
N GLN A 80 -7.93 -16.07 18.08
CA GLN A 80 -7.68 -14.87 17.28
C GLN A 80 -8.20 -13.61 17.98
N ASP A 81 -9.38 -13.66 18.60
CA ASP A 81 -9.96 -12.47 19.26
C ASP A 81 -9.16 -12.04 20.50
N ALA A 82 -8.73 -12.98 21.34
CA ALA A 82 -7.90 -12.68 22.51
C ALA A 82 -6.53 -12.11 22.10
N MET A 83 -5.90 -12.72 21.08
CA MET A 83 -4.62 -12.26 20.57
C MET A 83 -4.73 -10.88 19.89
N LEU A 84 -5.81 -10.64 19.13
CA LEU A 84 -6.10 -9.34 18.53
C LEU A 84 -6.36 -8.25 19.57
N ALA A 85 -7.00 -8.58 20.70
CA ALA A 85 -7.20 -7.62 21.79
C ALA A 85 -5.87 -7.17 22.39
N VAL A 86 -4.97 -8.12 22.71
CA VAL A 86 -3.63 -7.83 23.23
C VAL A 86 -2.82 -6.99 22.25
N LEU A 87 -2.85 -7.34 20.96
CA LEU A 87 -2.15 -6.57 19.93
C LEU A 87 -2.68 -5.14 19.80
N ARG A 88 -4.01 -4.94 19.85
CA ARG A 88 -4.64 -3.62 19.75
C ARG A 88 -4.33 -2.71 20.94
N GLU A 89 -4.17 -3.28 22.14
CA GLU A 89 -3.85 -2.52 23.35
C GLU A 89 -2.38 -2.12 23.42
N ASN A 90 -1.48 -2.97 22.91
CA ASN A 90 -0.04 -2.82 23.14
C ASN A 90 0.74 -2.31 21.93
N ILE A 91 0.18 -2.39 20.72
CA ILE A 91 0.90 -2.04 19.49
C ILE A 91 0.15 -0.97 18.71
N ASP A 92 0.78 0.20 18.60
CA ASP A 92 0.42 1.19 17.60
C ASP A 92 1.12 0.85 16.27
N PRO A 93 0.36 0.47 15.21
CA PRO A 93 0.94 0.14 13.91
C PRO A 93 1.67 1.31 13.24
N LEU A 94 1.47 2.56 13.69
CA LEU A 94 2.09 3.78 13.17
C LEU A 94 3.23 4.32 14.06
N MET A 95 3.62 3.60 15.12
CA MET A 95 4.71 4.04 16.00
C MET A 95 6.05 4.22 15.26
N SER A 96 6.93 5.06 15.80
CA SER A 96 8.28 5.25 15.25
C SER A 96 9.05 3.94 15.27
N SER A 97 9.68 3.59 14.15
CA SER A 97 10.51 2.39 14.02
C SER A 97 11.93 2.78 13.63
N THR A 98 12.90 2.08 14.20
CA THR A 98 14.31 2.19 13.84
C THR A 98 14.72 1.24 12.72
N SER A 99 13.85 0.28 12.37
CA SER A 99 14.11 -0.78 11.40
C SER A 99 12.92 -0.95 10.45
N PHE A 100 12.39 0.13 9.88
CA PHE A 100 11.32 0.10 8.86
C PHE A 100 10.04 -0.69 9.24
N GLY A 101 9.78 -0.87 10.53
CA GLY A 101 8.65 -1.60 11.10
C GLY A 101 8.96 -3.05 11.48
N THR A 102 10.18 -3.54 11.24
CA THR A 102 10.58 -4.92 11.56
C THR A 102 10.65 -5.16 13.07
N ASP A 103 11.08 -4.15 13.82
CA ASP A 103 11.07 -4.11 15.29
C ASP A 103 9.64 -4.24 15.86
N ILE A 104 8.69 -3.51 15.29
CA ILE A 104 7.27 -3.55 15.67
C ILE A 104 6.66 -4.93 15.36
N TYR A 105 7.01 -5.51 14.21
CA TYR A 105 6.59 -6.85 13.87
C TYR A 105 7.15 -7.90 14.83
N GLN A 106 8.43 -7.80 15.19
CA GLN A 106 9.05 -8.69 16.17
C GLN A 106 8.42 -8.58 17.56
N GLU A 107 8.01 -7.38 17.97
CA GLU A 107 7.26 -7.17 19.21
C GLU A 107 5.86 -7.82 19.14
N ALA A 108 5.16 -7.64 18.02
CA ALA A 108 3.86 -8.29 17.79
C ALA A 108 3.95 -9.82 17.88
N VAL A 109 4.97 -10.41 17.26
CA VAL A 109 5.20 -11.85 17.32
C VAL A 109 5.47 -12.30 18.75
N ARG A 110 6.34 -11.57 19.50
CA ARG A 110 6.62 -11.89 20.90
C ARG A 110 5.38 -11.85 21.79
N LEU A 111 4.49 -10.87 21.58
CA LEU A 111 3.22 -10.80 22.31
C LEU A 111 2.28 -11.96 21.95
N CYS A 112 2.19 -12.31 20.66
CA CYS A 112 1.40 -13.45 20.21
C CYS A 112 1.89 -14.77 20.82
N GLU A 113 3.20 -14.99 20.86
CA GLU A 113 3.81 -16.17 21.48
C GLU A 113 3.48 -16.21 22.99
N ALA A 114 3.59 -15.09 23.70
CA ALA A 114 3.27 -15.03 25.13
C ALA A 114 1.82 -15.44 25.42
N VAL A 115 0.86 -14.99 24.60
CA VAL A 115 -0.56 -15.35 24.74
C VAL A 115 -0.82 -16.84 24.49
N GLN A 116 -0.09 -17.45 23.55
CA GLN A 116 -0.17 -18.89 23.27
C GLN A 116 0.36 -19.76 24.40
N PHE A 117 1.34 -19.30 25.19
CA PHE A 117 1.87 -20.04 26.34
C PHE A 117 1.04 -19.89 27.62
N THR A 118 0.14 -18.91 27.69
CA THR A 118 -0.72 -18.65 28.87
C THR A 118 -2.12 -19.27 28.80
N SER A 119 -2.47 -19.95 27.70
CA SER A 119 -3.73 -20.69 27.51
C SER A 119 -3.49 -22.19 27.59
#